data_AF-A0A816BS20-F1
#
_entry.id   AF-A0A816BS20-F1
#
_cell.length_a   1.000
_cell.length_b   1.000
_cell.length_c   1.000
_cell.angle_alpha   90.00
_cell.angle_beta   90.00
_cell.angle_gamma   90.00
#
_symmetry.space_group_name_H-M   'P 1'
#
loop_
_entity.id
_entity.type
_entity.pdbx_description
1 polymer ?
#
loop_
_entity_poly.entity_id
_entity_poly.type
_entity_poly.pdbx_seq_one_letter_code
_entity_poly.pdbx_strand_id
1 'polypeptide(L)'
;MCMCIYHENANLILKAIDKFVVSCIIKWWQWVNINERAEKKEFEGSVDEAVELLKSKVKYFLFQVYIKREQSKYFEQLKSEVTDEKVVIQVDFAENFGLKEQDEIQSAHWNTKTLSILTPYVWSKSQGFSFTPPSNDVPHDKFVINSTIEIILNELKTHVPNLKQIDSFSDGATSQFKQRFMFRNLIQIAHEYKIALSWNFFATSHGKGGDVWTKCLKTN
;
A
#
# COMPACT_ATOMS: atom_id res chain seq x y z
N MET A 1 -7.79 -13.52 14.60
CA MET A 1 -7.02 -14.65 15.19
C MET A 1 -6.16 -14.04 16.30
N CYS A 2 -6.10 -14.60 17.50
CA CYS A 2 -5.46 -13.92 18.65
C CYS A 2 -3.93 -13.85 18.53
N MET A 3 -3.31 -12.80 19.06
CA MET A 3 -1.86 -12.57 19.08
C MET A 3 -1.09 -13.72 19.77
N CYS A 4 -1.70 -14.41 20.73
CA CYS A 4 -1.12 -15.56 21.43
C CYS A 4 -0.82 -16.73 20.49
N ILE A 5 -1.69 -17.00 19.51
CA ILE A 5 -1.51 -18.07 18.52
C ILE A 5 -0.33 -17.78 17.59
N TYR A 6 -0.06 -16.49 17.32
CA TYR A 6 1.12 -16.09 16.55
C TYR A 6 2.43 -16.29 17.33
N HIS A 7 2.41 -16.04 18.63
CA HIS A 7 3.54 -16.31 19.50
C HIS A 7 3.86 -17.82 19.54
N GLU A 8 2.83 -18.66 19.61
CA GLU A 8 2.99 -20.12 19.52
C GLU A 8 3.55 -20.56 18.16
N ASN A 9 3.03 -20.03 17.05
CA ASN A 9 3.55 -20.31 15.71
C ASN A 9 5.01 -19.87 15.55
N ALA A 10 5.40 -18.73 16.12
CA ALA A 10 6.79 -18.29 16.15
C ALA A 10 7.67 -19.31 16.87
N ASN A 11 7.25 -19.77 18.05
CA ASN A 11 7.99 -20.75 18.82
C ASN A 11 8.07 -22.10 18.12
N LEU A 12 7.04 -22.53 17.39
CA LEU A 12 7.08 -23.75 16.58
C LEU A 12 8.09 -23.64 15.42
N ILE A 13 8.12 -22.51 14.72
CA ILE A 13 9.09 -22.25 13.65
C ILE A 13 10.51 -22.21 14.21
N LEU A 14 10.74 -21.52 15.32
CA LEU A 14 12.05 -21.46 15.98
C LEU A 14 12.53 -22.86 16.41
N LYS A 15 11.66 -23.68 17.01
CA LYS A 15 11.97 -25.08 17.36
C LYS A 15 12.28 -25.96 16.15
N ALA A 16 11.65 -25.71 15.00
CA ALA A 16 11.94 -26.44 13.78
C ALA A 16 13.32 -26.08 13.21
N ILE A 17 13.72 -24.81 13.34
CA ILE A 17 15.02 -24.30 12.91
C ILE A 17 16.15 -24.91 13.77
N ASP A 18 15.94 -25.12 15.07
CA ASP A 18 16.92 -25.72 16.00
C ASP A 18 17.34 -27.15 15.65
N LYS A 19 16.63 -27.84 14.76
CA LYS A 19 16.95 -29.22 14.34
C LYS A 19 18.06 -29.29 13.29
N PHE A 20 18.51 -28.15 12.76
CA PHE A 20 19.54 -28.07 11.72
C PHE A 20 20.85 -27.56 12.32
N VAL A 21 21.65 -28.47 12.87
CA VAL A 21 23.03 -28.17 13.29
C VAL A 21 23.96 -29.04 12.45
N VAL A 22 24.50 -28.45 11.39
CA VAL A 22 25.53 -29.05 10.54
C VAL A 22 26.70 -28.09 10.52
N SER A 23 27.90 -28.58 10.84
CA SER A 23 29.12 -27.78 10.82
C SER A 23 29.63 -27.57 9.39
N CYS A 24 28.88 -26.81 8.58
CA CYS A 24 29.31 -26.40 7.25
C CYS A 24 29.23 -24.89 7.07
N ILE A 25 30.05 -24.38 6.16
CA ILE A 25 30.01 -23.00 5.70
C ILE A 25 28.98 -22.93 4.57
N ILE A 26 28.10 -21.94 4.64
CA ILE A 26 27.08 -21.66 3.64
C ILE A 26 27.19 -20.22 3.17
N LYS A 27 26.63 -19.97 1.99
CA LYS A 27 26.44 -18.63 1.44
C LYS A 27 24.96 -18.29 1.39
N TRP A 28 24.62 -17.05 1.76
CA TRP A 28 23.25 -16.56 1.68
C TRP A 28 23.21 -15.10 1.26
N TRP A 29 22.05 -14.70 0.73
CA TRP A 29 21.82 -13.32 0.30
C TRP A 29 20.91 -12.59 1.27
N GLN A 30 21.20 -11.32 1.52
CA GLN A 30 20.36 -10.46 2.32
C GLN A 30 20.32 -9.03 1.75
N TRP A 31 19.13 -8.42 1.82
CA TRP A 31 18.96 -6.99 1.65
C TRP A 31 19.53 -6.24 2.86
N VAL A 32 20.45 -5.31 2.60
CA VAL A 32 20.99 -4.37 3.57
C VAL A 32 20.70 -2.95 3.13
N ASN A 33 20.50 -2.07 4.10
CA ASN A 33 20.33 -0.65 3.82
C ASN A 33 21.70 0.03 3.85
N ILE A 34 22.13 0.59 2.72
CA ILE A 34 23.38 1.32 2.57
C ILE A 34 23.02 2.68 2.00
N ASN A 35 23.28 3.75 2.75
CA ASN A 35 22.95 5.11 2.35
C ASN A 35 21.49 5.26 1.88
N GLU A 36 20.54 4.72 2.66
CA GLU A 36 19.10 4.73 2.39
C GLU A 36 18.64 3.90 1.17
N ARG A 37 19.56 3.18 0.53
CA ARG A 37 19.25 2.29 -0.60
C ARG A 37 19.34 0.82 -0.17
N ALA A 38 18.36 0.04 -0.59
CA ALA A 38 18.36 -1.40 -0.38
C ALA A 38 19.28 -2.06 -1.41
N GLU A 39 20.36 -2.67 -0.93
CA GLU A 39 21.29 -3.45 -1.75
C GLU A 39 21.27 -4.91 -1.33
N LYS A 40 21.29 -5.81 -2.31
CA LYS A 40 21.37 -7.25 -2.05
C LYS A 40 22.85 -7.63 -1.94
N LYS A 41 23.28 -8.09 -0.76
CA LYS A 41 24.65 -8.55 -0.51
C LYS A 41 24.70 -10.04 -0.23
N GLU A 42 25.78 -10.68 -0.67
CA GLU A 42 26.12 -12.05 -0.32
C GLU A 42 26.90 -12.05 0.99
N PHE A 43 26.57 -13.00 1.85
CA PHE A 43 27.21 -13.28 3.12
C PHE A 43 27.68 -14.74 3.10
N GLU A 44 28.78 -15.01 3.80
CA GLU A 44 29.34 -16.34 3.97
C GLU A 44 29.62 -16.55 5.46
N GLY A 45 29.26 -17.72 5.97
CA GLY A 45 29.38 -18.04 7.39
C GLY A 45 28.84 -19.42 7.72
N SER A 46 28.81 -19.75 9.01
CA SER A 46 28.31 -21.03 9.49
C SER A 46 26.78 -21.13 9.40
N VAL A 47 26.26 -22.37 9.39
CA VAL A 47 24.82 -22.62 9.52
C VAL A 47 24.25 -21.98 10.78
N ASP A 48 24.96 -22.06 11.91
CA ASP A 48 24.51 -21.50 13.19
C ASP A 48 24.33 -19.98 13.12
N GLU A 49 25.28 -19.27 12.50
CA GLU A 49 25.19 -17.82 12.29
C GLU A 49 23.98 -17.43 11.43
N ALA A 50 23.74 -18.16 10.33
CA ALA A 50 22.59 -17.93 9.47
C ALA A 50 21.27 -18.25 10.17
N VAL A 51 21.24 -19.30 11.00
CA VAL A 51 20.10 -19.69 11.81
C VAL A 51 19.78 -18.63 12.86
N GLU A 52 20.75 -18.17 13.64
CA GLU A 52 20.53 -17.10 14.63
C GLU A 52 20.05 -15.80 13.98
N LEU A 53 20.63 -15.46 12.83
CA LEU A 53 20.17 -14.33 12.02
C LEU A 53 18.72 -14.50 11.57
N LEU A 54 18.31 -15.69 11.13
CA LEU A 54 16.92 -15.97 10.77
C LEU A 54 16.01 -15.85 12.00
N LYS A 55 16.37 -16.48 13.12
CA LYS A 55 15.60 -16.42 14.38
C LYS A 55 15.36 -14.98 14.84
N SER A 56 16.38 -14.12 14.73
CA SER A 56 16.27 -12.69 15.06
C SER A 56 15.20 -11.96 14.25
N LYS A 57 14.92 -12.42 13.02
CA LYS A 57 13.95 -11.81 12.09
C LYS A 57 12.56 -12.44 12.16
N VAL A 58 12.46 -13.73 12.53
CA VAL A 58 11.20 -14.49 12.54
C VAL A 58 10.12 -13.80 13.38
N LYS A 59 10.45 -13.30 14.57
CA LYS A 59 9.48 -12.62 15.44
C LYS A 59 8.88 -11.38 14.78
N TYR A 60 9.74 -10.52 14.24
CA TYR A 60 9.30 -9.31 13.54
C TYR A 60 8.49 -9.64 12.29
N PHE A 61 8.95 -10.61 11.49
CA PHE A 61 8.25 -11.06 10.30
C PHE A 61 6.84 -11.56 10.62
N LEU A 62 6.68 -12.43 11.61
CA LEU A 62 5.38 -12.98 11.98
C LEU A 62 4.43 -11.91 12.53
N PHE A 63 4.96 -10.93 13.25
CA PHE A 63 4.20 -9.76 13.68
C PHE A 63 3.68 -8.94 12.49
N GLN A 64 4.51 -8.70 11.47
CA GLN A 64 4.08 -8.03 10.24
C GLN A 64 3.03 -8.85 9.48
N VAL A 65 3.19 -10.18 9.40
CA VAL A 65 2.20 -11.08 8.80
C VAL A 65 0.86 -11.00 9.54
N TYR A 66 0.88 -10.94 10.88
CA TYR A 66 -0.32 -10.76 11.69
C TYR A 66 -1.04 -9.45 11.35
N ILE A 67 -0.33 -8.32 11.41
CA ILE A 67 -0.90 -7.00 11.09
C ILE A 67 -1.51 -7.00 9.70
N LYS A 68 -0.78 -7.46 8.69
CA LYS A 68 -1.25 -7.56 7.31
C LYS A 68 -2.57 -8.34 7.22
N ARG A 69 -2.65 -9.50 7.89
CA ARG A 69 -3.84 -10.35 7.84
C ARG A 69 -5.03 -9.71 8.53
N GLU A 70 -4.86 -9.08 9.68
CA GLU A 70 -5.98 -8.44 10.38
C GLU A 70 -6.46 -7.17 9.63
N GLN A 71 -5.54 -6.36 9.07
CA GLN A 71 -5.92 -5.23 8.20
C GLN A 71 -6.63 -5.68 6.93
N SER A 72 -6.16 -6.76 6.29
CA SER A 72 -6.83 -7.33 5.12
C SER A 72 -8.21 -7.87 5.48
N LYS A 73 -8.39 -8.54 6.62
CA LYS A 73 -9.72 -8.97 7.09
C LYS A 73 -10.65 -7.80 7.34
N TYR A 74 -10.15 -6.73 7.96
CA TYR A 74 -10.95 -5.53 8.19
C TYR A 74 -11.37 -4.87 6.87
N PHE A 75 -10.47 -4.83 5.89
CA PHE A 75 -10.78 -4.36 4.54
C PHE A 75 -11.86 -5.22 3.86
N GLU A 76 -11.73 -6.55 3.89
CA GLU A 76 -12.75 -7.47 3.35
C GLU A 76 -14.11 -7.31 4.05
N GLN A 77 -14.11 -7.12 5.37
CA GLN A 77 -15.32 -6.85 6.14
C GLN A 77 -15.99 -5.55 5.67
N LEU A 78 -15.25 -4.44 5.54
CA LEU A 78 -15.85 -3.19 5.10
C LEU A 78 -16.42 -3.29 3.67
N LYS A 79 -15.77 -4.07 2.79
CA LYS A 79 -16.29 -4.33 1.44
C LYS A 79 -17.60 -5.11 1.44
N SER A 80 -17.86 -5.98 2.42
CA SER A 80 -19.15 -6.67 2.53
C SER A 80 -20.25 -5.82 3.17
N GLU A 81 -19.88 -4.68 3.78
CA GLU A 81 -20.79 -3.73 4.43
C GLU A 81 -21.14 -2.52 3.54
N VAL A 82 -20.75 -2.51 2.26
CA VAL A 82 -21.06 -1.41 1.34
C VAL A 82 -22.58 -1.28 1.13
N THR A 83 -23.06 -0.04 1.04
CA THR A 83 -24.48 0.28 0.83
C THR A 83 -24.64 1.36 -0.25
N ASP A 84 -25.87 1.81 -0.50
CA ASP A 84 -26.11 2.96 -1.39
C ASP A 84 -25.61 4.30 -0.79
N GLU A 85 -25.23 4.29 0.49
CA GLU A 85 -24.76 5.46 1.23
C GLU A 85 -23.33 5.28 1.78
N LYS A 86 -22.74 4.08 1.65
CA LYS A 86 -21.42 3.72 2.19
C LYS A 86 -20.58 3.05 1.12
N VAL A 87 -19.38 3.58 0.88
CA VAL A 87 -18.40 2.98 -0.04
C VAL A 87 -17.07 2.71 0.65
N VAL A 88 -16.34 1.75 0.10
CA VAL A 88 -14.93 1.54 0.44
C VAL A 88 -14.10 1.99 -0.76
N ILE A 89 -13.02 2.73 -0.53
CA ILE A 89 -12.11 3.16 -1.58
C ILE A 89 -10.68 2.77 -1.22
N GLN A 90 -9.96 2.20 -2.18
CA GLN A 90 -8.52 2.00 -2.11
C GLN A 90 -7.86 2.98 -3.06
N VAL A 91 -6.88 3.73 -2.57
CA VAL A 91 -6.13 4.71 -3.35
C VAL A 91 -4.64 4.44 -3.27
N ASP A 92 -3.97 4.68 -4.39
CA ASP A 92 -2.53 4.55 -4.51
C ASP A 92 -2.02 5.46 -5.62
N PHE A 93 -0.82 6.01 -5.47
CA PHE A 93 -0.14 6.66 -6.58
C PHE A 93 0.65 5.62 -7.36
N ALA A 94 0.40 5.54 -8.66
CA ALA A 94 1.30 4.82 -9.55
C ALA A 94 2.65 5.54 -9.62
N GLU A 95 3.69 4.83 -10.06
CA GLU A 95 4.96 5.47 -10.41
C GLU A 95 4.70 6.57 -11.46
N ASN A 96 5.43 7.69 -11.34
CA ASN A 96 5.27 8.81 -12.23
C ASN A 96 5.46 8.36 -13.69
N PHE A 97 4.44 8.53 -14.52
CA PHE A 97 4.43 8.07 -15.89
C PHE A 97 5.20 9.05 -16.77
N GLY A 98 6.31 8.59 -17.37
CA GLY A 98 7.04 9.37 -18.36
C GLY A 98 6.28 9.44 -19.68
N LEU A 99 5.86 10.64 -20.06
CA LEU A 99 5.25 10.90 -21.36
C LEU A 99 6.33 10.88 -22.44
N LYS A 100 6.32 9.82 -23.24
CA LYS A 100 7.16 9.70 -24.44
C LYS A 100 6.33 10.02 -25.67
N GLU A 101 6.87 10.86 -26.54
CA GLU A 101 6.29 11.11 -27.85
C GLU A 101 6.61 9.94 -28.78
N GLN A 102 5.66 9.58 -29.65
CA GLN A 102 5.94 8.62 -30.71
C GLN A 102 6.95 9.28 -31.67
N ASP A 103 8.04 8.56 -31.97
CA ASP A 103 9.17 9.04 -32.79
C ASP A 103 10.06 10.13 -32.15
N GLU A 104 10.25 10.09 -30.81
CA GLU A 104 11.18 11.01 -30.13
C GLU A 104 12.63 10.90 -30.67
N ILE A 105 13.24 12.04 -31.00
CA ILE A 105 14.66 12.09 -31.35
C ILE A 105 15.51 11.76 -30.11
N GLN A 106 16.70 11.17 -30.31
CA GLN A 106 17.57 10.73 -29.20
C GLN A 106 17.88 11.84 -28.17
N SER A 107 17.94 13.11 -28.60
CA SER A 107 18.20 14.25 -27.71
C SER A 107 17.00 14.63 -26.83
N ALA A 108 15.77 14.20 -27.16
CA ALA A 108 14.56 14.47 -26.37
C ALA A 108 14.48 13.59 -25.11
N HIS A 109 15.30 12.52 -25.03
CA HIS A 109 15.34 11.56 -23.92
C HIS A 109 15.49 12.21 -22.53
N TRP A 110 16.21 13.34 -22.45
CA TRP A 110 16.47 14.07 -21.20
C TRP A 110 15.37 15.05 -20.80
N ASN A 111 14.36 15.28 -21.65
CA ASN A 111 13.30 16.28 -21.45
C ASN A 111 11.89 15.66 -21.38
N THR A 112 11.80 14.47 -20.81
CA THR A 112 10.52 13.74 -20.68
C THR A 112 9.66 14.39 -19.60
N LYS A 113 8.46 14.89 -19.97
CA LYS A 113 7.47 15.30 -18.97
C LYS A 113 6.94 14.08 -18.23
N THR A 114 6.70 14.21 -16.93
CA THR A 114 6.15 13.11 -16.11
C THR A 114 4.76 13.47 -15.62
N LEU A 115 3.89 12.47 -15.51
CA LEU A 115 2.57 12.58 -14.93
C LEU A 115 2.51 11.82 -13.61
N SER A 116 1.89 12.44 -12.63
CA SER A 116 1.41 11.76 -11.43
C SER A 116 0.04 11.16 -11.72
N ILE A 117 -0.14 9.89 -11.34
CA ILE A 117 -1.37 9.16 -11.60
C ILE A 117 -1.87 8.56 -10.28
N LEU A 118 -3.01 9.04 -9.80
CA LEU A 118 -3.72 8.40 -8.69
C LEU A 118 -4.64 7.31 -9.24
N THR A 119 -4.66 6.15 -8.58
CA THR A 119 -5.40 4.96 -9.01
C THR A 119 -6.45 4.52 -7.96
N PRO A 120 -7.54 5.29 -7.80
CA PRO A 120 -8.64 4.91 -6.94
C PRO A 120 -9.44 3.73 -7.53
N TYR A 121 -9.71 2.73 -6.68
CA TYR A 121 -10.74 1.73 -6.91
C TYR A 121 -11.78 1.80 -5.80
N VAL A 122 -13.05 1.86 -6.19
CA VAL A 122 -14.20 2.04 -5.31
C VAL A 122 -15.03 0.77 -5.32
N TRP A 123 -15.34 0.26 -4.14
CA TRP A 123 -16.37 -0.76 -3.92
C TRP A 123 -17.66 -0.05 -3.49
N SER A 124 -18.70 -0.21 -4.31
CA SER A 124 -20.05 0.27 -4.04
C SER A 124 -21.04 -0.89 -4.13
N LYS A 125 -22.29 -0.68 -3.68
CA LYS A 125 -23.33 -1.70 -3.69
C LYS A 125 -23.74 -2.15 -5.10
N SER A 126 -23.79 -1.24 -6.07
CA SER A 126 -24.20 -1.55 -7.44
C SER A 126 -23.09 -2.28 -8.19
N GLN A 127 -21.93 -1.64 -8.29
CA GLN A 127 -20.74 -2.18 -8.94
C GLN A 127 -19.49 -1.42 -8.49
N GLY A 128 -18.35 -2.12 -8.45
CA GLY A 128 -17.06 -1.47 -8.25
C GLY A 128 -16.61 -0.70 -9.50
N PHE A 129 -16.01 0.47 -9.30
CA PHE A 129 -15.52 1.32 -10.39
C PHE A 129 -14.16 1.91 -10.06
N SER A 130 -13.44 2.31 -11.09
CA SER A 130 -12.16 3.01 -10.99
C SER A 130 -12.21 4.26 -11.84
N PHE A 131 -11.48 5.27 -11.39
CA PHE A 131 -11.20 6.46 -12.17
C PHE A 131 -9.73 6.80 -11.98
N THR A 132 -9.16 7.64 -12.82
CA THR A 132 -7.71 7.89 -12.80
C THR A 132 -7.45 9.32 -13.24
N PRO A 133 -7.48 10.29 -12.30
CA PRO A 133 -7.21 11.67 -12.64
C PRO A 133 -5.69 11.85 -12.85
N PRO A 134 -5.22 12.18 -14.07
CA PRO A 134 -3.82 12.50 -14.29
C PRO A 134 -3.51 13.89 -13.74
N SER A 135 -2.31 14.07 -13.20
CA SER A 135 -1.80 15.35 -12.72
C SER A 135 -0.42 15.64 -13.30
N ASN A 136 -0.20 16.87 -13.76
CA ASN A 136 1.13 17.37 -14.11
C ASN A 136 1.96 17.73 -12.85
N ASP A 137 1.33 17.72 -11.67
CA ASP A 137 1.96 18.03 -10.39
C ASP A 137 2.44 16.74 -9.72
N VAL A 138 3.73 16.46 -9.91
CA VAL A 138 4.44 15.24 -9.47
C VAL A 138 5.11 15.24 -8.07
N PRO A 139 5.22 16.34 -7.30
CA PRO A 139 5.81 16.31 -5.96
C PRO A 139 5.03 15.49 -4.93
N HIS A 140 3.76 15.18 -5.19
CA HIS A 140 2.85 14.52 -4.26
C HIS A 140 2.80 15.20 -2.88
N ASP A 141 2.92 16.53 -2.85
CA ASP A 141 2.97 17.29 -1.61
C ASP A 141 1.57 17.43 -0.96
N LYS A 142 1.52 18.03 0.22
CA LYS A 142 0.27 18.22 0.96
C LYS A 142 -0.84 18.96 0.18
N PHE A 143 -0.49 19.82 -0.78
CA PHE A 143 -1.45 20.56 -1.58
C PHE A 143 -2.02 19.67 -2.68
N VAL A 144 -1.15 18.94 -3.39
CA VAL A 144 -1.55 17.93 -4.38
C VAL A 144 -2.47 16.89 -3.75
N ILE A 145 -2.11 16.38 -2.56
CA ILE A 145 -2.92 15.41 -1.83
C ILE A 145 -4.31 15.99 -1.50
N ASN A 146 -4.40 17.25 -1.04
CA ASN A 146 -5.68 17.88 -0.74
C ASN A 146 -6.57 17.97 -1.99
N SER A 147 -6.06 18.55 -3.07
CA SER A 147 -6.79 18.69 -4.34
C SER A 147 -7.22 17.34 -4.91
N THR A 148 -6.37 16.32 -4.77
CA THR A 148 -6.67 14.96 -5.23
C THR A 148 -7.84 14.35 -4.46
N ILE A 149 -7.91 14.54 -3.14
CA ILE A 149 -9.04 14.06 -2.33
C ILE A 149 -10.33 14.78 -2.72
N GLU A 150 -10.30 16.09 -2.99
CA GLU A 150 -11.46 16.83 -3.48
C GLU A 150 -11.97 16.28 -4.84
N ILE A 151 -11.07 15.97 -5.76
CA ILE A 151 -11.42 15.34 -7.05
C ILE A 151 -12.08 13.97 -6.82
N ILE A 152 -11.51 13.14 -5.94
CA ILE A 152 -12.10 11.84 -5.56
C ILE A 152 -13.53 12.03 -5.05
N LEU A 153 -13.77 12.98 -4.16
CA LEU A 153 -15.08 13.20 -3.55
C LEU A 153 -16.13 13.66 -4.56
N ASN A 154 -15.74 14.53 -5.49
CA ASN A 154 -16.62 14.99 -6.55
C ASN A 154 -17.01 13.85 -7.49
N GLU A 155 -16.05 13.00 -7.86
CA GLU A 155 -16.31 11.81 -8.66
C GLU A 155 -17.23 10.83 -7.92
N LEU A 156 -16.93 10.56 -6.63
CA LEU A 156 -17.75 9.68 -5.79
C LEU A 156 -19.19 10.18 -5.67
N LYS A 157 -19.43 11.48 -5.49
CA LYS A 157 -20.78 12.06 -5.42
C LYS A 157 -21.54 11.96 -6.74
N THR A 158 -20.84 11.91 -7.86
CA THR A 158 -21.45 11.73 -9.19
C THR A 158 -21.94 10.30 -9.36
N HIS A 159 -21.16 9.30 -8.94
CA HIS A 159 -21.51 7.88 -9.04
C HIS A 159 -22.40 7.38 -7.91
N VAL A 160 -22.31 7.98 -6.72
CA VAL A 160 -23.05 7.61 -5.50
C VAL A 160 -23.68 8.88 -4.90
N PRO A 161 -24.82 9.35 -5.43
CA PRO A 161 -25.41 10.65 -5.03
C PRO A 161 -25.82 10.74 -3.56
N ASN A 162 -26.15 9.60 -2.93
CA ASN A 162 -26.59 9.52 -1.53
C ASN A 162 -25.45 9.19 -0.57
N LEU A 163 -24.19 9.38 -0.98
CA LEU A 163 -23.02 9.04 -0.20
C LEU A 163 -22.99 9.77 1.15
N LYS A 164 -22.91 9.00 2.24
CA LYS A 164 -22.80 9.48 3.63
C LYS A 164 -21.55 8.97 4.34
N GLN A 165 -20.97 7.86 3.90
CA GLN A 165 -19.77 7.28 4.52
C GLN A 165 -18.75 6.80 3.50
N ILE A 166 -17.48 7.12 3.75
CA ILE A 166 -16.34 6.65 2.95
C ILE A 166 -15.32 6.00 3.90
N ASP A 167 -14.98 4.75 3.62
CA ASP A 167 -13.87 4.07 4.26
C ASP A 167 -12.69 3.96 3.28
N SER A 168 -11.69 4.82 3.46
CA SER A 168 -10.51 4.91 2.59
C SER A 168 -9.39 4.00 3.06
N PHE A 169 -8.62 3.45 2.11
CA PHE A 169 -7.43 2.66 2.31
C PHE A 169 -6.31 3.16 1.39
N SER A 170 -5.10 3.36 1.93
CA SER A 170 -3.92 3.69 1.12
C SER A 170 -2.69 2.91 1.54
N ASP A 171 -1.64 2.98 0.71
CA ASP A 171 -0.31 2.63 1.19
C ASP A 171 0.13 3.67 2.24
N GLY A 172 0.89 3.23 3.24
CA GLY A 172 1.26 4.05 4.39
C GLY A 172 2.36 5.08 4.10
N ALA A 173 2.52 5.54 2.85
CA ALA A 173 3.60 6.44 2.45
C ALA A 173 3.52 7.77 3.22
N THR A 174 4.58 8.08 3.98
CA THR A 174 4.64 9.25 4.87
C THR A 174 4.75 10.58 4.13
N SER A 175 5.30 10.57 2.92
CA SER A 175 5.30 11.74 2.03
C SER A 175 3.91 12.05 1.46
N GLN A 176 2.99 11.08 1.48
CA GLN A 176 1.68 11.16 0.82
C GLN A 176 0.53 11.17 1.84
N PHE A 177 -0.08 10.01 2.12
CA PHE A 177 -1.30 9.94 2.94
C PHE A 177 -1.02 9.84 4.44
N LYS A 178 0.16 9.33 4.84
CA LYS A 178 0.53 9.19 6.26
C LYS A 178 1.26 10.42 6.79
N GLN A 179 0.63 11.60 6.68
CA GLN A 179 1.18 12.89 7.13
C GLN A 179 0.18 13.72 7.94
N ARG A 180 0.68 14.63 8.78
CA ARG A 180 -0.14 15.45 9.69
C ARG A 180 -1.19 16.32 8.99
N PHE A 181 -0.90 16.78 7.77
CA PHE A 181 -1.81 17.62 7.01
C PHE A 181 -3.06 16.86 6.58
N MET A 182 -2.91 15.55 6.35
CA MET A 182 -4.00 14.66 5.97
C MET A 182 -5.08 14.65 7.05
N PHE A 183 -4.70 14.57 8.34
CA PHE A 183 -5.65 14.65 9.46
C PHE A 183 -6.50 15.94 9.46
N ARG A 184 -5.88 17.10 9.19
CA ARG A 184 -6.61 18.37 9.07
C ARG A 184 -7.56 18.34 7.88
N ASN A 185 -7.08 17.87 6.72
CA ASN A 185 -7.87 17.81 5.49
C ASN A 185 -9.09 16.91 5.69
N LEU A 186 -8.94 15.75 6.32
CA LEU A 186 -10.06 14.83 6.58
C LEU A 186 -11.16 15.47 7.43
N ILE A 187 -10.80 16.18 8.50
CA ILE A 187 -11.78 16.84 9.37
C ILE A 187 -12.52 17.92 8.60
N GLN A 188 -11.79 18.74 7.84
CA GLN A 188 -12.37 19.81 7.04
C GLN A 188 -13.33 19.26 5.99
N ILE A 189 -12.88 18.25 5.23
CA ILE A 189 -13.66 17.56 4.20
C ILE A 189 -14.92 16.92 4.79
N ALA A 190 -14.79 16.19 5.89
CA ALA A 190 -15.92 15.51 6.53
C ALA A 190 -17.01 16.53 6.93
N HIS A 191 -16.58 17.68 7.45
CA HIS A 191 -17.47 18.78 7.82
C HIS A 191 -18.12 19.46 6.60
N GLU A 192 -17.35 19.86 5.60
CA GLU A 192 -17.82 20.56 4.40
C GLU A 192 -18.77 19.69 3.56
N TYR A 193 -18.42 18.41 3.37
CA TYR A 193 -19.17 17.49 2.53
C TYR A 193 -20.26 16.75 3.28
N LYS A 194 -20.33 16.89 4.61
CA LYS A 194 -21.25 16.18 5.53
C LYS A 194 -21.20 14.66 5.36
N ILE A 195 -20.00 14.13 5.22
CA ILE A 195 -19.71 12.71 5.02
C ILE A 195 -18.86 12.21 6.19
N ALA A 196 -19.21 11.05 6.73
CA ALA A 196 -18.37 10.32 7.66
C ALA A 196 -17.18 9.72 6.90
N LEU A 197 -15.96 10.05 7.32
CA LEU A 197 -14.76 9.63 6.61
C LEU A 197 -13.80 8.91 7.56
N SER A 198 -13.39 7.71 7.17
CA SER A 198 -12.30 6.98 7.81
C SER A 198 -11.13 6.81 6.83
N TRP A 199 -9.91 6.84 7.34
CA TRP A 199 -8.72 6.58 6.52
C TRP A 199 -7.82 5.55 7.20
N ASN A 200 -7.66 4.43 6.51
CA ASN A 200 -6.96 3.25 6.97
C ASN A 200 -5.70 3.03 6.14
N PHE A 201 -4.73 2.32 6.70
CA PHE A 201 -3.46 2.05 6.03
C PHE A 201 -3.21 0.55 5.96
N PHE A 202 -2.74 0.08 4.81
CA PHE A 202 -2.17 -1.26 4.72
C PHE A 202 -0.75 -1.31 5.33
N ALA A 203 -0.37 -2.50 5.80
CA ALA A 203 0.96 -2.76 6.31
C ALA A 203 2.01 -2.44 5.24
N THR A 204 3.05 -1.73 5.65
CA THR A 204 4.16 -1.33 4.78
C THR A 204 4.82 -2.55 4.13
N SER A 205 5.25 -2.42 2.87
CA SER A 205 6.13 -3.39 2.19
C SER A 205 5.50 -4.76 1.85
N HIS A 206 4.18 -4.86 1.77
CA HIS A 206 3.50 -6.06 1.28
C HIS A 206 2.57 -5.73 0.11
N GLY A 207 2.67 -6.52 -0.97
CA GLY A 207 1.93 -6.31 -2.22
C GLY A 207 0.45 -5.99 -2.00
N LYS A 208 0.00 -4.94 -2.68
CA LYS A 208 -1.25 -4.17 -2.48
C LYS A 208 -2.53 -4.90 -2.93
N GLY A 209 -2.62 -6.22 -2.69
CA GLY A 209 -3.68 -7.08 -3.20
C GLY A 209 -3.65 -7.12 -4.74
N GLY A 210 -3.06 -8.17 -5.32
CA GLY A 210 -2.88 -8.28 -6.77
C GLY A 210 -4.17 -8.18 -7.60
N ASP A 211 -5.33 -8.41 -6.97
CA ASP A 211 -6.64 -8.48 -7.62
C ASP A 211 -7.23 -7.12 -8.01
N VAL A 212 -6.79 -6.01 -7.40
CA VAL A 212 -7.29 -4.66 -7.74
C VAL A 212 -6.64 -4.17 -9.03
N TRP A 213 -5.32 -4.36 -9.15
CA TRP A 213 -4.53 -3.93 -10.31
C TRP A 213 -4.86 -4.72 -11.58
N THR A 214 -5.18 -6.01 -11.45
CA THR A 214 -5.62 -6.82 -12.61
C THR A 214 -7.01 -6.46 -13.11
N LYS A 215 -7.85 -5.80 -12.30
CA LYS A 215 -9.17 -5.33 -12.74
C LYS A 215 -9.09 -3.96 -13.43
N CYS A 216 -8.27 -3.03 -12.94
CA CYS A 216 -8.09 -1.72 -13.58
C CYS A 216 -7.42 -1.80 -14.96
N LEU A 217 -6.57 -2.79 -15.21
CA LEU A 217 -5.84 -2.95 -16.48
C LEU A 217 -6.57 -3.83 -17.52
N LYS A 218 -7.75 -4.38 -17.20
CA LYS A 218 -8.51 -5.27 -18.09
C LYS A 218 -9.72 -4.63 -18.76
N THR A 219 -9.94 -3.34 -18.59
CA THR A 219 -10.90 -2.59 -19.40
C THR A 219 -10.19 -2.00 -20.60
N ASN A 220 -10.00 -2.84 -21.62
CA ASN A 220 -9.89 -2.49 -23.04
C ASN A 220 -10.28 -3.73 -23.85
#